data_AF-A0AAQ4D2T8-F1
#
_entry.id   AF-A0AAQ4D2T8-F1
#
_cell.length_a   1.000
_cell.length_b   1.000
_cell.length_c   1.000
_cell.angle_alpha   90.00
_cell.angle_beta   90.00
_cell.angle_gamma   90.00
#
_symmetry.space_group_name_H-M   'P 1'
#
loop_
_entity.id
_entity.type
_entity.pdbx_description
1 polymer ?
#
loop_
_entity_poly.entity_id
_entity_poly.type
_entity_poly.pdbx_seq_one_letter_code
_entity_poly.pdbx_strand_id
1 'polypeptide(L)'
;MAAHLCLEEAEVVRLVLEFLANWELSISQLVLERESGVINDAISDDLLFLRQLILDGQWDNVLDFVQPLEGMGAFDSKRFKSVFKIFFFLFHTVWHCFEVA
;
A
#
# COMPACT_ATOMS: atom_id res chain seq x y z
N MET A 1 -29.12 -28.78 -12.97
CA MET A 1 -28.41 -28.63 -11.68
C MET A 1 -27.83 -27.23 -11.66
N ALA A 2 -28.45 -26.30 -10.95
CA ALA A 2 -27.88 -24.98 -10.73
C ALA A 2 -26.87 -25.10 -9.57
N ALA A 3 -25.61 -24.81 -9.83
CA ALA A 3 -24.63 -24.68 -8.76
C ALA A 3 -24.96 -23.40 -7.99
N HIS A 4 -25.33 -23.53 -6.72
CA HIS A 4 -25.57 -22.40 -5.84
C HIS A 4 -24.20 -22.00 -5.26
N LEU A 5 -23.59 -20.96 -5.82
CA LEU A 5 -22.34 -20.40 -5.30
C LEU A 5 -22.72 -19.47 -4.14
N CYS A 6 -22.44 -19.89 -2.90
CA CYS A 6 -22.53 -19.00 -1.74
C CYS A 6 -21.19 -18.30 -1.62
N LEU A 7 -21.11 -17.05 -2.06
CA LEU A 7 -19.95 -16.20 -1.88
C LEU A 7 -20.12 -15.39 -0.59
N GLU A 8 -19.08 -15.39 0.24
CA GLU A 8 -19.03 -14.46 1.37
C GLU A 8 -18.72 -13.04 0.87
N GLU A 9 -19.19 -12.02 1.59
CA GLU A 9 -18.96 -10.62 1.20
C GLU A 9 -17.46 -10.31 1.04
N ALA A 10 -16.62 -10.89 1.91
CA ALA A 10 -15.16 -10.76 1.82
C ALA A 10 -14.58 -11.36 0.53
N GLU A 11 -15.16 -12.43 0.00
CA GLU A 11 -14.71 -13.05 -1.25
C GLU A 11 -15.04 -12.16 -2.46
N VAL A 12 -16.21 -11.51 -2.44
CA VAL A 12 -16.57 -10.52 -3.47
C VAL A 12 -15.58 -9.37 -3.47
N VAL A 13 -15.22 -8.85 -2.30
CA VAL A 13 -14.23 -7.77 -2.18
C VAL A 13 -12.86 -8.23 -2.66
N ARG A 14 -12.40 -9.43 -2.29
CA ARG A 14 -11.13 -10.01 -2.78
C ARG A 14 -11.10 -10.12 -4.31
N LEU A 15 -12.20 -10.53 -4.93
CA LEU A 15 -12.31 -10.61 -6.39
C LEU A 15 -12.19 -9.22 -7.05
N VAL A 16 -12.82 -8.20 -6.45
CA VAL A 16 -12.71 -6.81 -6.92
C VAL A 16 -11.27 -6.30 -6.73
N LEU A 17 -10.63 -6.59 -5.61
CA LEU A 17 -9.22 -6.22 -5.38
C LEU A 17 -8.29 -6.87 -6.39
N GLU A 18 -8.50 -8.13 -6.75
CA GLU A 18 -7.74 -8.81 -7.80
C GLU A 18 -7.96 -8.17 -9.17
N PHE A 19 -9.20 -7.79 -9.49
CA PHE A 19 -9.48 -7.00 -10.69
C PHE A 19 -8.74 -5.67 -10.68
N LEU A 20 -8.83 -4.88 -9.60
CA LEU A 20 -8.17 -3.58 -9.52
C LEU A 20 -6.64 -3.71 -9.65
N ALA A 21 -6.06 -4.74 -9.04
CA ALA A 21 -4.63 -5.05 -9.14
C ALA A 21 -4.21 -5.40 -10.58
N ASN A 22 -4.97 -6.26 -11.27
CA ASN A 22 -4.69 -6.67 -12.65
C ASN A 22 -4.76 -5.52 -13.67
N TRP A 23 -5.51 -4.46 -13.36
CA TRP A 23 -5.66 -3.28 -14.20
C TRP A 23 -4.84 -2.08 -13.71
N GLU A 24 -3.96 -2.28 -12.72
CA GLU A 24 -3.09 -1.25 -12.14
C GLU A 24 -3.87 -0.03 -11.58
N LEU A 25 -5.08 -0.26 -11.07
CA LEU A 25 -5.98 0.75 -10.51
C LEU A 25 -5.70 1.00 -9.02
N SER A 26 -4.46 1.40 -8.71
CA SER A 26 -3.91 1.43 -7.35
C SER A 26 -4.67 2.34 -6.37
N ILE A 27 -5.24 3.46 -6.83
CA ILE A 27 -6.00 4.38 -5.96
C ILE A 27 -7.30 3.73 -5.52
N SER A 28 -8.08 3.20 -6.47
CA SER A 28 -9.34 2.51 -6.17
C SER A 28 -9.11 1.29 -5.29
N GLN A 29 -8.03 0.53 -5.55
CA GLN A 29 -7.65 -0.61 -4.72
C GLN A 29 -7.39 -0.17 -3.29
N LEU A 30 -6.57 0.87 -3.09
CA LEU A 30 -6.23 1.38 -1.77
C LEU A 30 -7.47 1.87 -1.00
N VAL A 31 -8.38 2.60 -1.67
CA VAL A 31 -9.62 3.08 -1.05
C VAL A 31 -10.50 1.91 -0.63
N LEU A 32 -10.67 0.90 -1.50
CA LEU A 32 -11.49 -0.27 -1.19
C LEU A 32 -10.91 -1.08 -0.02
N GLU A 33 -9.60 -1.31 0.01
CA GLU A 33 -8.92 -1.99 1.13
C GLU A 33 -9.15 -1.23 2.45
N ARG A 34 -9.08 0.11 2.42
CA ARG A 34 -9.30 0.96 3.59
C ARG A 34 -10.75 0.94 4.08
N GLU A 35 -11.73 0.99 3.17
CA GLU A 35 -13.14 1.04 3.52
C GLU A 35 -13.69 -0.32 3.95
N SER A 36 -13.26 -1.40 3.29
CA SER A 36 -13.73 -2.77 3.57
C SER A 36 -12.95 -3.47 4.67
N GLY A 37 -11.71 -3.05 4.96
CA GLY A 37 -10.78 -3.76 5.83
C GLY A 37 -10.28 -5.10 5.27
N VAL A 38 -10.66 -5.44 4.03
CA VAL A 38 -10.22 -6.66 3.35
C VAL A 38 -8.97 -6.33 2.54
N ILE A 39 -7.89 -7.06 2.79
CA ILE A 39 -6.63 -6.93 2.06
C ILE A 39 -6.39 -8.22 1.29
N ASN A 40 -5.78 -8.11 0.11
CA ASN A 40 -5.38 -9.28 -0.66
C ASN A 40 -4.11 -9.88 0.00
N ASP A 41 -4.11 -11.18 0.34
CA ASP A 41 -3.12 -11.87 1.19
C ASP A 41 -1.67 -11.93 0.61
N ALA A 42 -1.36 -11.16 -0.43
CA ALA A 42 -0.12 -11.24 -1.19
C ALA A 42 1.06 -10.46 -0.56
N ILE A 43 0.83 -9.63 0.45
CA ILE A 43 1.84 -8.76 1.07
C ILE A 43 1.92 -9.08 2.56
N SER A 44 3.12 -9.19 3.13
CA SER A 44 3.31 -9.40 4.57
C SER A 44 2.82 -8.22 5.39
N ASP A 45 2.39 -8.48 6.62
CA ASP A 45 1.93 -7.45 7.57
C ASP A 45 2.95 -6.31 7.76
N ASP A 46 4.24 -6.65 7.80
CA ASP A 46 5.33 -5.67 7.90
C ASP A 46 5.37 -4.69 6.72
N LEU A 47 5.12 -5.19 5.51
CA LEU A 47 5.09 -4.37 4.29
C LEU A 47 3.79 -3.56 4.20
N LEU A 48 2.67 -4.11 4.67
CA LEU A 48 1.41 -3.38 4.81
C LEU A 48 1.54 -2.24 5.82
N PHE A 49 2.22 -2.48 6.94
CA PHE A 49 2.52 -1.47 7.94
C PHE A 49 3.41 -0.36 7.37
N LEU A 50 4.48 -0.70 6.66
CA LEU A 50 5.34 0.28 5.98
C LEU A 50 4.54 1.13 4.97
N ARG A 51 3.66 0.49 4.19
CA ARG A 51 2.76 1.20 3.26
C ARG A 51 1.89 2.21 4.01
N GLN A 52 1.33 1.83 5.15
CA GLN A 52 0.48 2.71 5.95
C GLN A 52 1.25 3.93 6.47
N LEU A 53 2.47 3.73 7.00
CA LEU A 53 3.32 4.84 7.45
C LEU A 53 3.62 5.85 6.33
N ILE A 54 3.85 5.36 5.11
CA ILE A 54 4.08 6.20 3.92
C ILE A 54 2.81 6.98 3.54
N LEU A 55 1.67 6.31 3.52
CA LEU A 55 0.38 6.93 3.16
C LEU A 55 -0.08 7.97 4.18
N ASP A 56 0.20 7.73 5.46
CA ASP A 56 -0.08 8.67 6.55
C ASP A 56 0.95 9.82 6.63
N GLY A 57 1.98 9.81 5.76
CA GLY A 57 3.03 10.82 5.75
C GLY A 57 3.91 10.82 7.00
N GLN A 58 3.94 9.71 7.75
CA GLN A 58 4.75 9.56 8.96
C GLN A 58 6.20 9.21 8.61
N TRP A 59 6.88 10.12 7.93
CA TRP A 59 8.19 9.89 7.31
C TRP A 59 9.30 9.53 8.31
N ASP A 60 9.28 10.11 9.51
CA ASP A 60 10.25 9.76 10.56
C ASP A 60 10.09 8.30 11.00
N ASN A 61 8.84 7.85 11.18
CA ASN A 61 8.53 6.45 11.51
C ASN A 61 8.91 5.49 10.38
N VAL A 62 8.78 5.92 9.10
CA VAL A 62 9.25 5.13 7.94
C VAL A 62 10.77 4.92 8.01
N LEU A 63 11.53 5.97 8.33
CA LEU A 63 12.99 5.88 8.44
C LEU A 63 13.39 4.96 9.60
N ASP A 64 12.75 5.10 10.75
CA ASP A 64 12.99 4.25 11.93
C ASP A 64 12.69 2.78 11.65
N PHE A 65 11.61 2.50 10.90
CA PHE A 65 11.22 1.14 10.53
C PHE A 65 12.24 0.47 9.59
N VAL A 66 12.81 1.25 8.66
CA VAL A 66 13.74 0.73 7.64
C VAL A 66 15.19 0.70 8.14
N GLN A 67 15.55 1.50 9.14
CA GLN A 67 16.91 1.57 9.69
C GLN A 67 17.53 0.20 10.04
N PRO A 68 16.82 -0.76 10.67
CA PRO A 68 17.36 -2.09 10.94
C PRO A 68 17.72 -2.88 9.67
N LEU A 69 17.06 -2.61 8.54
CA LEU A 69 17.32 -3.27 7.27
C LEU A 69 18.62 -2.78 6.61
N GLU A 70 19.09 -1.57 6.94
CA GLU A 70 20.34 -1.02 6.38
C GLU A 70 21.59 -1.83 6.75
N GLY A 71 21.54 -2.59 7.84
CA GLY A 71 22.61 -3.52 8.23
C GLY A 71 22.63 -4.83 7.43
N MET A 72 21.60 -5.11 6.63
CA MET A 72 21.46 -6.35 5.88
C MET A 72 22.08 -6.20 4.49
N GLY A 73 23.02 -7.09 4.12
CA GLY A 73 23.71 -7.02 2.82
C GLY A 73 22.81 -7.18 1.59
N ALA A 74 21.57 -7.63 1.76
CA ALA A 74 20.58 -7.73 0.69
C ALA A 74 19.77 -6.44 0.47
N PHE A 75 19.83 -5.47 1.39
CA PHE A 75 19.05 -4.24 1.31
C PHE A 75 19.84 -3.12 0.63
N ASP A 76 19.28 -2.55 -0.44
CA ASP A 76 19.87 -1.41 -1.13
C ASP A 76 19.41 -0.09 -0.50
N SER A 77 20.10 0.33 0.57
CA SER A 77 19.82 1.59 1.25
C SER A 77 19.97 2.81 0.34
N LYS A 78 20.84 2.76 -0.67
CA LYS A 78 21.04 3.89 -1.59
C LYS A 78 19.83 4.07 -2.49
N ARG A 79 19.32 2.98 -3.06
CA ARG A 79 18.10 3.00 -3.86
C ARG A 79 16.91 3.42 -3.01
N PHE A 80 16.76 2.87 -1.80
CA PHE A 80 15.66 3.25 -0.90
C PHE A 80 15.67 4.76 -0.61
N LYS A 81 16.80 5.32 -0.18
CA LYS A 81 16.94 6.77 0.10
C LYS A 81 16.66 7.64 -1.13
N SER A 82 16.98 7.15 -2.33
CA SER A 82 16.74 7.89 -3.57
C SER A 82 15.25 7.93 -3.92
N VAL A 83 14.57 6.79 -3.85
CA VAL A 83 13.12 6.69 -4.07
C VAL A 83 12.37 7.47 -3.00
N PHE A 84 12.78 7.34 -1.73
CA PHE A 84 12.21 8.07 -0.61
C PHE A 84 12.26 9.58 -0.83
N LYS A 85 13.41 10.14 -1.25
CA LYS A 85 13.52 11.58 -1.54
C LYS A 85 12.59 12.04 -2.65
N ILE A 86 12.44 11.23 -3.71
CA ILE A 86 11.53 11.53 -4.82
C ILE A 86 10.09 11.51 -4.34
N PHE A 87 9.70 10.45 -3.63
CA PHE A 87 8.35 10.32 -3.08
C PHE A 87 8.03 11.42 -2.08
N PHE A 88 8.93 11.72 -1.13
CA PHE A 88 8.76 12.80 -0.16
C PHE A 88 8.51 14.15 -0.86
N PHE A 89 9.27 14.46 -1.92
CA PHE A 89 9.07 15.69 -2.68
C PHE A 89 7.76 15.70 -3.47
N LEU A 90 7.42 14.59 -4.13
CA LEU A 90 6.18 14.46 -4.88
C LEU A 90 4.96 14.50 -3.95
N PHE A 91 4.97 13.82 -2.81
CA PHE A 91 3.86 13.83 -1.85
C PHE A 91 3.69 15.22 -1.25
N HIS A 92 4.76 15.87 -0.81
CA HIS A 92 4.67 17.25 -0.30
C HIS A 92 4.09 18.24 -1.33
N THR A 93 4.37 18.01 -2.62
CA THR A 93 3.89 18.90 -3.70
C THR A 93 2.49 18.54 -4.19
N VAL A 94 2.15 17.24 -4.26
CA VAL A 94 0.93 16.72 -4.89
C VAL A 94 -0.17 16.44 -3.87
N TRP A 95 0.15 15.99 -2.65
CA TRP A 95 -0.84 15.71 -1.61
C TRP A 95 -1.51 17.00 -1.12
N HIS A 96 -0.78 18.11 -1.07
CA HIS A 96 -1.36 19.44 -0.79
C HIS A 96 -2.40 19.86 -1.85
N CYS A 97 -2.43 19.26 -3.04
CA CYS A 97 -3.49 19.48 -4.02
C CYS A 97 -4.71 18.55 -3.82
N PHE A 98 -4.56 17.43 -3.14
CA PHE A 98 -5.65 16.45 -2.93
C PHE A 98 -6.48 16.75 -1.68
N GLU A 99 -5.90 17.39 -0.66
CA GLU A 99 -6.62 17.82 0.56
C GLU A 99 -7.42 19.12 0.39
N VAL A 100 -7.22 19.82 -0.74
CA VAL A 100 -7.86 21.12 -1.05
C VAL A 100 -8.89 20.98 -2.19
N ALA A 101 -9.19 19.76 -2.64
CA ALA A 101 -10.15 19.46 -3.69
C ALA A 101 -11.42 18.80 -3.14
#